data_AF-A0A484I8T8-F1
#
_entry.id   AF-A0A484I8T8-F1
#
_cell.length_a   1.000
_cell.length_b   1.000
_cell.length_c   1.000
_cell.angle_alpha   90.00
_cell.angle_beta   90.00
_cell.angle_gamma   90.00
#
_symmetry.space_group_name_H-M   'P 1'
#
loop_
_entity.id
_entity.type
_entity.pdbx_description
1 polymer ?
#
loop_
_entity_poly.entity_id
_entity_poly.type
_entity_poly.pdbx_seq_one_letter_code
_entity_poly.pdbx_strand_id
1 'polypeptide(L)'
;MIKLLTLVTAACFLSSTLSIAGFTQINLEAFGQTNATTETKRGPQDPESTNTEMSSINITKTVKCDSSLGLPSDKSVCQFVLANVDSGQFTLEVSSEQSESTSFQGSSNGTIISVLPGNYSVTEVTFDTMEIENQLGENAIVDVLTETNGDCTGQFNELDTFLQATGSIEANETHVCEIINTLSISQGVSPEEP
;
A
#
# COMPACT_ATOMS: atom_id res chain seq x y z
N MET A 1 6.75 -46.27 10.49
CA MET A 1 7.30 -47.13 9.41
C MET A 1 8.03 -46.22 8.43
N ILE A 2 9.18 -46.64 7.88
CA ILE A 2 9.93 -45.84 6.91
C ILE A 2 9.56 -46.31 5.49
N LYS A 3 9.36 -45.36 4.56
CA LYS A 3 9.52 -45.60 3.13
C LYS A 3 10.47 -44.55 2.57
N LEU A 4 11.42 -45.02 1.76
CA LEU A 4 12.55 -44.29 1.20
C LEU A 4 12.74 -44.78 -0.24
N LEU A 5 12.93 -43.83 -1.18
CA LEU A 5 13.38 -43.90 -2.60
C LEU A 5 12.66 -42.76 -3.36
N THR A 6 13.24 -41.84 -4.13
CA THR A 6 14.38 -41.81 -5.08
C THR A 6 14.13 -42.60 -6.39
N LEU A 7 14.56 -42.18 -7.60
CA LEU A 7 15.27 -40.97 -8.09
C LEU A 7 14.45 -40.38 -9.30
N VAL A 8 14.88 -39.80 -10.44
CA VAL A 8 16.16 -39.59 -11.17
C VAL A 8 16.01 -38.36 -12.13
N THR A 9 17.12 -37.64 -12.44
CA THR A 9 17.39 -36.74 -13.62
C THR A 9 16.32 -35.73 -14.13
N ALA A 10 16.55 -34.43 -14.31
CA ALA A 10 17.69 -33.60 -14.77
C ALA A 10 17.90 -33.50 -16.30
N ALA A 11 17.97 -32.26 -16.81
CA ALA A 11 18.40 -31.88 -18.17
C ALA A 11 19.00 -30.46 -18.15
N CYS A 12 19.99 -30.17 -19.01
CA CYS A 12 20.73 -28.91 -19.02
C CYS A 12 20.56 -28.15 -20.34
N PHE A 13 20.46 -26.81 -20.26
CA PHE A 13 20.79 -25.88 -21.34
C PHE A 13 21.64 -24.77 -20.72
N LEU A 14 22.96 -24.75 -20.94
CA LEU A 14 23.69 -24.33 -22.15
C LEU A 14 23.88 -22.80 -22.23
N SER A 15 25.12 -22.39 -22.05
CA SER A 15 25.64 -21.02 -22.04
C SER A 15 25.90 -20.46 -23.44
N SER A 16 25.86 -19.13 -23.57
CA SER A 16 26.42 -18.39 -24.71
C SER A 16 27.33 -17.25 -24.23
N THR A 17 28.56 -17.18 -24.75
CA THR A 17 29.59 -16.20 -24.36
C THR A 17 30.35 -15.69 -25.58
N LEU A 18 30.40 -14.36 -25.77
CA LEU A 18 31.23 -13.56 -26.69
C LEU A 18 31.08 -12.09 -26.22
N SER A 19 32.09 -11.23 -26.00
CA SER A 19 33.45 -11.06 -26.57
C SER A 19 33.42 -10.60 -28.04
N ILE A 20 34.20 -9.62 -28.54
CA ILE A 20 35.47 -9.00 -28.09
C ILE A 20 35.47 -7.48 -28.43
N ALA A 21 36.42 -6.74 -27.85
CA ALA A 21 37.05 -5.47 -28.31
C ALA A 21 36.56 -4.15 -27.68
N GLY A 22 37.41 -3.17 -27.37
CA GLY A 22 38.89 -3.14 -27.45
C GLY A 22 39.44 -2.26 -28.57
N PHE A 23 39.45 -0.94 -28.36
CA PHE A 23 40.25 0.01 -29.13
C PHE A 23 41.14 0.83 -28.19
N THR A 24 42.34 1.15 -28.66
CA THR A 24 43.39 1.83 -27.89
C THR A 24 43.37 3.34 -28.09
N GLN A 25 44.13 4.04 -27.24
CA GLN A 25 44.76 5.32 -27.60
C GLN A 25 45.64 5.12 -28.87
N ILE A 26 46.21 6.11 -29.56
CA ILE A 26 46.54 7.50 -29.23
C ILE A 26 46.57 8.28 -30.56
N ASN A 27 46.32 9.60 -30.57
CA ASN A 27 47.34 10.52 -31.10
C ASN A 27 47.19 11.97 -30.60
N LEU A 28 48.26 12.76 -30.72
CA LEU A 28 48.41 14.10 -30.15
C LEU A 28 49.23 14.99 -31.10
N GLU A 29 48.60 15.94 -31.80
CA GLU A 29 49.21 17.03 -32.58
C GLU A 29 48.05 17.94 -33.07
N ALA A 30 48.17 19.26 -33.28
CA ALA A 30 49.24 20.21 -32.98
C ALA A 30 48.66 21.64 -32.78
N PHE A 31 49.53 22.59 -32.43
CA PHE A 31 49.25 24.00 -32.13
C PHE A 31 48.29 24.74 -33.08
N GLY A 32 47.32 25.46 -32.48
CA GLY A 32 46.52 26.49 -33.14
C GLY A 32 46.18 27.65 -32.19
N GLN A 33 47.12 28.57 -31.97
CA GLN A 33 46.87 29.79 -31.18
C GLN A 33 46.12 30.83 -32.02
N THR A 34 44.86 31.10 -31.64
CA THR A 34 44.18 32.35 -31.98
C THR A 34 43.47 32.88 -30.74
N ASN A 35 43.84 34.09 -30.30
CA ASN A 35 43.16 34.77 -29.20
C ASN A 35 41.73 35.16 -29.63
N ALA A 36 40.73 34.56 -29.01
CA ALA A 36 39.34 34.99 -29.06
C ALA A 36 38.80 35.07 -27.62
N THR A 37 38.87 36.26 -27.02
CA THR A 37 38.26 36.54 -25.72
C THR A 37 36.74 36.64 -25.86
N THR A 38 36.09 35.49 -25.98
CA THR A 38 34.64 35.39 -25.80
C THR A 38 34.37 35.25 -24.31
N GLU A 39 33.72 36.26 -23.71
CA GLU A 39 33.20 36.12 -22.36
C GLU A 39 32.07 35.09 -22.36
N THR A 40 32.39 33.82 -22.11
CA THR A 40 31.40 32.85 -21.66
C THR A 40 30.95 33.27 -20.27
N LYS A 41 30.01 34.21 -20.23
CA LYS A 41 29.24 34.60 -19.05
C LYS A 41 28.74 33.32 -18.41
N ARG A 42 29.37 32.91 -17.31
CA ARG A 42 28.96 31.75 -16.54
C ARG A 42 27.54 32.06 -16.07
N GLY A 43 26.56 31.42 -16.69
CA GLY A 43 25.19 31.46 -16.19
C GLY A 43 25.21 30.97 -14.73
N PRO A 44 24.19 31.33 -13.92
CA PRO A 44 23.89 30.52 -12.76
C PRO A 44 23.90 29.05 -13.21
N GLN A 45 24.56 28.19 -12.45
CA GLN A 45 24.25 26.77 -12.59
C GLN A 45 22.76 26.67 -12.26
N ASP A 46 21.95 26.21 -13.20
CA ASP A 46 20.62 25.74 -12.86
C ASP A 46 20.80 24.76 -11.69
N PRO A 47 20.03 24.91 -10.59
CA PRO A 47 20.14 23.98 -9.49
C PRO A 47 19.90 22.59 -10.06
N GLU A 48 20.86 21.69 -9.79
CA GLU A 48 20.84 20.31 -10.29
C GLU A 48 19.45 19.74 -10.05
N SER A 49 18.69 19.52 -11.13
CA SER A 49 17.30 19.12 -11.01
C SER A 49 17.29 17.68 -10.57
N THR A 50 17.35 17.46 -9.25
CA THR A 50 16.97 16.23 -8.58
C THR A 50 15.51 15.99 -8.94
N ASN A 51 15.33 15.33 -10.09
CA ASN A 51 14.05 14.92 -10.63
C ASN A 51 13.59 13.74 -9.78
N THR A 52 13.19 14.02 -8.54
CA THR A 52 13.00 12.99 -7.51
C THR A 52 11.91 12.04 -7.98
N GLU A 53 12.35 10.82 -8.30
CA GLU A 53 11.53 9.84 -8.99
C GLU A 53 10.47 9.29 -8.04
N MET A 54 9.27 9.90 -8.13
CA MET A 54 8.11 9.60 -7.29
C MET A 54 7.75 8.11 -7.36
N SER A 55 7.42 7.56 -6.20
CA SER A 55 6.92 6.19 -6.06
C SER A 55 5.41 6.19 -5.85
N SER A 56 4.76 5.05 -6.01
CA SER A 56 3.29 4.94 -5.91
C SER A 56 2.86 3.88 -4.90
N ILE A 57 1.84 4.17 -4.11
CA ILE A 57 1.21 3.22 -3.20
C ILE A 57 -0.25 3.07 -3.64
N ASN A 58 -0.67 1.85 -3.99
CA ASN A 58 -2.08 1.53 -4.20
C ASN A 58 -2.68 1.06 -2.88
N ILE A 59 -3.56 1.87 -2.28
CA ILE A 59 -4.14 1.61 -0.97
C ILE A 59 -5.58 1.16 -1.14
N THR A 60 -5.86 -0.09 -0.79
CA THR A 60 -7.19 -0.71 -0.87
C THR A 60 -7.84 -0.75 0.50
N LYS A 61 -9.13 -0.39 0.58
CA LYS A 61 -9.93 -0.57 1.79
C LYS A 61 -10.98 -1.66 1.57
N THR A 62 -10.86 -2.74 2.33
CA THR A 62 -11.80 -3.86 2.32
C THR A 62 -12.68 -3.80 3.58
N VAL A 63 -13.98 -4.05 3.43
CA VAL A 63 -14.92 -4.23 4.55
C VAL A 63 -15.38 -5.69 4.56
N LYS A 64 -15.29 -6.33 5.73
CA LYS A 64 -15.79 -7.67 6.03
C LYS A 64 -16.82 -7.57 7.16
N CYS A 65 -17.59 -8.63 7.33
CA CYS A 65 -18.42 -8.85 8.50
C CYS A 65 -18.18 -10.27 9.03
N ASP A 66 -18.08 -10.40 10.35
CA ASP A 66 -18.26 -11.64 11.09
C ASP A 66 -19.40 -11.42 12.10
N SER A 67 -20.21 -12.45 12.35
CA SER A 67 -21.40 -12.30 13.20
C SER A 67 -21.66 -13.56 14.03
N SER A 68 -22.13 -13.32 15.26
CA SER A 68 -22.41 -14.37 16.25
C SER A 68 -23.75 -14.12 16.94
N LEU A 69 -24.55 -15.18 17.08
CA LEU A 69 -25.89 -15.13 17.68
C LEU A 69 -26.85 -14.18 16.96
N GLY A 70 -26.61 -13.91 15.67
CA GLY A 70 -27.39 -12.99 14.86
C GLY A 70 -28.78 -13.53 14.52
N LEU A 71 -29.79 -12.66 14.48
CA LEU A 71 -31.17 -13.02 14.16
C LEU A 71 -31.65 -12.39 12.83
N PRO A 72 -32.42 -13.11 12.00
CA PRO A 72 -32.71 -14.56 12.08
C PRO A 72 -31.49 -15.47 11.80
N SER A 73 -30.36 -14.90 11.38
CA SER A 73 -29.07 -15.62 11.28
C SER A 73 -27.87 -14.67 11.28
N ASP A 74 -26.70 -15.16 11.66
CA ASP A 74 -25.41 -14.44 11.51
C ASP A 74 -25.21 -13.94 10.06
N LYS A 75 -25.65 -14.74 9.08
CA LYS A 75 -25.58 -14.39 7.66
C LYS A 75 -26.49 -13.20 7.31
N SER A 76 -27.73 -13.14 7.81
CA SER A 76 -28.63 -12.03 7.50
C SER A 76 -28.17 -10.73 8.15
N VAL A 77 -27.59 -10.80 9.36
CA VAL A 77 -26.87 -9.69 9.99
C VAL A 77 -25.73 -9.21 9.10
N CYS A 78 -24.84 -10.09 8.63
CA CYS A 78 -23.76 -9.68 7.74
C CYS A 78 -24.21 -9.19 6.36
N GLN A 79 -25.32 -9.71 5.81
CA GLN A 79 -25.89 -9.17 4.57
C GLN A 79 -26.46 -7.76 4.77
N PHE A 80 -27.06 -7.48 5.92
CA PHE A 80 -27.54 -6.15 6.27
C PHE A 80 -26.39 -5.16 6.51
N VAL A 81 -25.38 -5.55 7.29
CA VAL A 81 -24.20 -4.72 7.57
C VAL A 81 -23.46 -4.37 6.28
N LEU A 82 -23.14 -5.36 5.43
CA LEU A 82 -22.43 -5.13 4.16
C LEU A 82 -23.28 -4.47 3.06
N ALA A 83 -24.56 -4.19 3.33
CA ALA A 83 -25.41 -3.35 2.47
C ALA A 83 -25.48 -1.88 2.93
N ASN A 84 -25.08 -1.58 4.17
CA ASN A 84 -25.13 -0.24 4.77
C ASN A 84 -23.76 0.31 5.17
N VAL A 85 -22.73 -0.53 5.29
CA VAL A 85 -21.34 -0.17 5.62
C VAL A 85 -20.41 -0.57 4.47
N ASP A 86 -19.80 0.42 3.82
CA ASP A 86 -18.92 0.23 2.66
C ASP A 86 -17.55 0.91 2.84
N SER A 87 -16.59 0.64 1.95
CA SER A 87 -15.21 1.13 2.06
C SER A 87 -15.11 2.67 2.09
N GLY A 88 -16.03 3.36 1.43
CA GLY A 88 -16.05 4.82 1.30
C GLY A 88 -16.52 5.58 2.55
N GLN A 89 -16.91 4.86 3.61
CA GLN A 89 -17.20 5.44 4.92
C GLN A 89 -15.95 5.57 5.81
N PHE A 90 -14.86 4.89 5.46
CA PHE A 90 -13.61 4.91 6.22
C PHE A 90 -12.66 5.96 5.63
N THR A 91 -12.40 7.01 6.40
CA THR A 91 -11.43 8.05 6.00
C THR A 91 -10.01 7.59 6.35
N LEU A 92 -9.18 7.47 5.33
CA LEU A 92 -7.76 7.17 5.44
C LEU A 92 -6.94 8.47 5.34
N GLU A 93 -5.74 8.46 5.91
CA GLU A 93 -4.72 9.48 5.73
C GLU A 93 -3.36 8.82 5.49
N VAL A 94 -2.61 9.34 4.51
CA VAL A 94 -1.25 8.90 4.20
C VAL A 94 -0.28 10.01 4.54
N SER A 95 0.79 9.68 5.25
CA SER A 95 1.90 10.60 5.51
C SER A 95 3.24 9.97 5.13
N SER A 96 4.21 10.81 4.78
CA SER A 96 5.60 10.43 4.54
C SER A 96 6.50 11.51 5.13
N GLU A 97 7.73 11.16 5.52
CA GLU A 97 8.68 12.06 6.19
C GLU A 97 9.04 13.32 5.37
N GLN A 98 8.72 13.33 4.07
CA GLN A 98 9.14 14.37 3.12
C GLN A 98 7.97 15.05 2.37
N SER A 99 6.71 14.70 2.67
CA SER A 99 5.53 15.30 2.02
C SER A 99 4.44 15.70 3.00
N GLU A 100 3.59 16.65 2.60
CA GLU A 100 2.30 16.88 3.25
C GLU A 100 1.47 15.59 3.27
N SER A 101 0.58 15.44 4.26
CA SER A 101 -0.31 14.29 4.32
C SER A 101 -1.47 14.40 3.31
N THR A 102 -1.98 13.25 2.87
CA THR A 102 -3.07 13.15 1.89
C THR A 102 -4.18 12.28 2.47
N SER A 103 -5.37 12.85 2.68
CA SER A 103 -6.55 12.14 3.17
C SER A 103 -7.58 11.89 2.07
N PHE A 104 -8.22 10.72 2.11
CA PHE A 104 -9.19 10.25 1.14
C PHE A 104 -10.16 9.23 1.76
N GLN A 105 -11.30 8.99 1.11
CA GLN A 105 -12.21 7.91 1.49
C GLN A 105 -11.74 6.57 0.91
N GLY A 106 -11.91 5.49 1.68
CA GLY A 106 -11.48 4.15 1.32
C GLY A 106 -12.15 3.61 0.05
N SER A 107 -11.38 2.81 -0.71
CA SER A 107 -11.83 2.22 -1.98
C SER A 107 -11.46 0.74 -2.03
N SER A 108 -12.46 -0.12 -2.23
CA SER A 108 -12.27 -1.54 -2.51
C SER A 108 -11.66 -1.82 -3.90
N ASN A 109 -11.62 -0.80 -4.77
CA ASN A 109 -10.88 -0.82 -6.05
C ASN A 109 -9.45 -0.28 -5.93
N GLY A 110 -9.05 0.15 -4.72
CA GLY A 110 -7.80 0.87 -4.49
C GLY A 110 -7.90 2.39 -4.73
N THR A 111 -6.96 3.10 -4.12
CA THR A 111 -6.65 4.52 -4.34
C THR A 111 -5.14 4.64 -4.50
N ILE A 112 -4.67 5.19 -5.64
CA ILE A 112 -3.24 5.35 -5.90
C ILE A 112 -2.77 6.71 -5.36
N ILE A 113 -1.82 6.68 -4.43
CA ILE A 113 -1.17 7.87 -3.87
C ILE A 113 0.29 7.90 -4.35
N SER A 114 0.73 9.04 -4.88
CA SER A 114 2.14 9.25 -5.24
C SER A 114 2.89 9.87 -4.05
N VAL A 115 4.01 9.26 -3.68
CA VAL A 115 4.84 9.64 -2.53
C VAL A 115 6.30 9.83 -2.96
N LEU A 116 7.08 10.50 -2.12
CA LEU A 116 8.53 10.52 -2.24
C LEU A 116 9.11 9.19 -1.72
N PRO A 117 10.29 8.74 -2.20
CA PRO A 117 10.94 7.53 -1.70
C PRO A 117 11.31 7.63 -0.22
N GLY A 118 11.21 6.50 0.49
CA GLY A 118 11.44 6.38 1.93
C GLY A 118 10.22 5.85 2.68
N ASN A 119 10.11 6.19 3.97
CA ASN A 119 9.05 5.68 4.83
C ASN A 119 7.69 6.35 4.54
N TYR A 120 6.62 5.57 4.67
CA TYR A 120 5.24 6.05 4.71
C TYR A 120 4.46 5.40 5.86
N SER A 121 3.41 6.10 6.29
CA SER A 121 2.37 5.52 7.14
C SER A 121 0.98 5.79 6.57
N VAL A 122 0.05 4.87 6.84
CA VAL A 122 -1.38 4.97 6.56
C VAL A 122 -2.13 4.90 7.87
N THR A 123 -2.80 5.98 8.27
CA THR A 123 -3.69 6.04 9.43
C THR A 123 -5.15 5.95 8.99
N GLU A 124 -6.04 5.62 9.92
CA GLU A 124 -7.48 5.58 9.71
C GLU A 124 -8.19 6.38 10.80
N VAL A 125 -9.21 7.15 10.41
CA VAL A 125 -10.12 7.82 11.34
C VAL A 125 -11.08 6.77 11.92
N THR A 126 -11.20 6.70 13.24
CA THR A 126 -12.09 5.76 13.93
C THR A 126 -13.52 5.83 13.38
N PHE A 127 -14.03 4.69 12.94
CA PHE A 127 -15.40 4.53 12.47
C PHE A 127 -16.38 4.49 13.66
N ASP A 128 -17.48 5.24 13.57
CA ASP A 128 -18.52 5.27 14.60
C ASP A 128 -19.55 4.16 14.36
N THR A 129 -19.55 3.15 15.24
CA THR A 129 -20.45 2.00 15.16
C THR A 129 -21.89 2.30 15.62
N MET A 130 -22.12 3.45 16.25
CA MET A 130 -23.39 3.78 16.91
C MET A 130 -24.58 3.76 15.93
N GLU A 131 -24.40 4.16 14.68
CA GLU A 131 -25.50 4.11 13.69
C GLU A 131 -25.89 2.66 13.35
N ILE A 132 -24.91 1.77 13.09
CA ILE A 132 -25.20 0.39 12.71
C ILE A 132 -25.65 -0.45 13.93
N GLU A 133 -25.17 -0.16 15.13
CA GLU A 133 -25.68 -0.73 16.39
C GLU A 133 -27.17 -0.41 16.60
N ASN A 134 -27.57 0.86 16.45
CA ASN A 134 -28.97 1.27 16.59
C ASN A 134 -29.89 0.59 15.55
N GLN A 135 -29.37 0.32 14.34
CA GLN A 135 -30.12 -0.41 13.30
C GLN A 135 -30.20 -1.92 13.55
N LEU A 136 -29.23 -2.50 14.28
CA LEU A 136 -29.20 -3.91 14.67
C LEU A 136 -29.92 -4.20 16.01
N GLY A 137 -30.33 -3.15 16.74
CA GLY A 137 -31.17 -3.23 17.94
C GLY A 137 -30.41 -3.21 19.27
N GLU A 138 -31.15 -2.95 20.37
CA GLU A 138 -30.62 -2.55 21.70
C GLU A 138 -29.59 -3.49 22.36
N ASN A 139 -29.42 -4.72 21.87
CA ASN A 139 -28.47 -5.71 22.42
C ASN A 139 -27.30 -6.01 21.45
N ALA A 140 -27.25 -5.36 20.29
CA ALA A 140 -26.16 -5.51 19.35
C ALA A 140 -24.87 -4.90 19.92
N ILE A 141 -23.77 -5.63 19.77
CA ILE A 141 -22.41 -5.15 20.04
C ILE A 141 -21.66 -5.24 18.72
N VAL A 142 -21.00 -4.16 18.30
CA VAL A 142 -20.26 -4.09 17.03
C VAL A 142 -18.84 -3.62 17.31
N ASP A 143 -17.89 -4.55 17.28
CA ASP A 143 -16.45 -4.24 17.34
C ASP A 143 -15.88 -4.07 15.92
N VAL A 144 -14.88 -3.21 15.75
CA VAL A 144 -14.15 -3.06 14.46
C VAL A 144 -12.75 -3.62 14.61
N LEU A 145 -12.48 -4.75 13.95
CA LEU A 145 -11.17 -5.40 13.94
C LEU A 145 -10.43 -5.08 12.64
N THR A 146 -9.21 -4.56 12.72
CA THR A 146 -8.42 -4.17 11.54
C THR A 146 -7.29 -5.16 11.24
N GLU A 147 -7.18 -5.61 9.99
CA GLU A 147 -6.06 -6.39 9.46
C GLU A 147 -5.33 -5.58 8.37
N THR A 148 -4.07 -5.92 8.07
CA THR A 148 -3.28 -5.30 7.00
C THR A 148 -2.56 -6.34 6.14
N ASN A 149 -2.64 -6.22 4.81
CA ASN A 149 -1.91 -7.08 3.86
C ASN A 149 -1.09 -6.26 2.85
N GLY A 150 -0.18 -6.95 2.16
CA GLY A 150 0.65 -6.39 1.09
C GLY A 150 2.03 -5.98 1.59
N ASP A 151 2.53 -4.87 1.09
CA ASP A 151 3.86 -4.34 1.38
C ASP A 151 3.90 -3.46 2.65
N CYS A 152 2.73 -3.20 3.27
CA CYS A 152 2.59 -2.47 4.53
C CYS A 152 2.36 -3.40 5.73
N THR A 153 2.88 -3.03 6.89
CA THR A 153 2.74 -3.76 8.17
C THR A 153 1.96 -2.93 9.18
N GLY A 154 0.80 -3.43 9.62
CA GLY A 154 -0.01 -2.85 10.68
C GLY A 154 0.69 -2.78 12.04
N GLN A 155 0.52 -1.64 12.71
CA GLN A 155 1.00 -1.35 14.05
C GLN A 155 -0.20 -1.18 14.98
N PHE A 156 -0.14 -1.80 16.16
CA PHE A 156 -1.24 -1.91 17.11
C PHE A 156 -0.76 -1.54 18.52
N ASN A 157 -1.68 -1.14 19.41
CA ASN A 157 -1.38 -0.89 20.82
C ASN A 157 -1.45 -2.18 21.68
N GLU A 158 -1.26 -2.07 22.99
CA GLU A 158 -1.35 -3.20 23.95
C GLU A 158 -2.77 -3.79 24.12
N LEU A 159 -3.77 -3.24 23.42
CA LEU A 159 -5.18 -3.65 23.42
C LEU A 159 -5.65 -4.02 21.99
N ASP A 160 -4.72 -4.42 21.12
CA ASP A 160 -4.93 -4.77 19.70
C ASP A 160 -5.68 -3.71 18.87
N THR A 161 -5.74 -2.45 19.32
CA THR A 161 -6.31 -1.34 18.54
C THR A 161 -5.31 -0.91 17.48
N PHE A 162 -5.76 -0.83 16.22
CA PHE A 162 -4.96 -0.32 15.11
C PHE A 162 -4.56 1.14 15.32
N LEU A 163 -3.29 1.45 15.00
CA LEU A 163 -2.73 2.80 15.06
C LEU A 163 -2.41 3.32 13.65
N GLN A 164 -1.69 2.52 12.87
CA GLN A 164 -1.22 2.85 11.52
C GLN A 164 -0.69 1.60 10.81
N ALA A 165 -0.71 1.56 9.48
CA ALA A 165 0.11 0.65 8.68
C ALA A 165 1.35 1.38 8.19
N THR A 166 2.51 0.73 8.15
CA THR A 166 3.79 1.35 7.71
C THR A 166 4.47 0.55 6.62
N GLY A 167 5.13 1.24 5.68
CA GLY A 167 6.01 0.66 4.69
C GLY A 167 7.19 1.58 4.37
N SER A 168 8.10 1.12 3.51
CA SER A 168 9.27 1.89 3.06
C SER A 168 9.53 1.58 1.60
N ILE A 169 9.45 2.58 0.72
CA ILE A 169 9.32 2.43 -0.73
C ILE A 169 10.48 3.10 -1.47
N GLU A 170 11.13 2.38 -2.38
CA GLU A 170 12.26 2.92 -3.16
C GLU A 170 11.79 3.66 -4.43
N ALA A 171 12.70 4.38 -5.09
CA ALA A 171 12.37 5.25 -6.21
C ALA A 171 11.80 4.51 -7.44
N ASN A 172 10.70 5.02 -8.02
CA ASN A 172 9.88 4.39 -9.06
C ASN A 172 9.18 3.06 -8.66
N GLU A 173 9.23 2.62 -7.40
CA GLU A 173 8.50 1.43 -6.99
C GLU A 173 6.97 1.66 -6.97
N THR A 174 6.22 0.55 -6.99
CA THR A 174 4.78 0.53 -6.72
C THR A 174 4.50 -0.49 -5.63
N HIS A 175 3.99 -0.03 -4.49
CA HIS A 175 3.59 -0.87 -3.36
C HIS A 175 2.06 -1.03 -3.33
N VAL A 176 1.58 -2.12 -2.73
CA VAL A 176 0.17 -2.38 -2.44
C VAL A 176 -0.02 -2.47 -0.93
N CYS A 177 -0.98 -1.71 -0.40
CA CYS A 177 -1.36 -1.79 1.01
C CYS A 177 -2.86 -2.02 1.11
N GLU A 178 -3.28 -3.19 1.59
CA GLU A 178 -4.68 -3.46 1.90
C GLU A 178 -4.93 -3.23 3.38
N ILE A 179 -5.85 -2.32 3.71
CA ILE A 179 -6.43 -2.19 5.04
C ILE A 179 -7.78 -2.91 5.02
N ILE A 180 -7.99 -3.86 5.92
CA ILE A 180 -9.26 -4.59 6.05
C ILE A 180 -9.87 -4.23 7.40
N ASN A 181 -11.15 -3.82 7.42
CA ASN A 181 -11.93 -3.86 8.66
C ASN A 181 -12.96 -4.97 8.61
N THR A 182 -12.93 -5.84 9.62
CA THR A 182 -14.00 -6.78 9.92
C THR A 182 -14.87 -6.17 11.01
N LEU A 183 -16.12 -5.86 10.69
CA LEU A 183 -17.12 -5.58 11.72
C LEU A 183 -17.50 -6.91 12.36
N SER A 184 -17.26 -7.04 13.67
CA SER A 184 -17.54 -8.22 14.48
C SER A 184 -18.80 -7.94 15.29
N ILE A 185 -19.91 -8.56 14.90
CA ILE A 185 -21.23 -8.33 15.52
C ILE A 185 -21.62 -9.48 16.45
N SER A 186 -22.04 -9.15 17.67
CA SER A 186 -22.73 -10.10 18.55
C SER A 186 -24.18 -9.69 18.81
N GLN A 187 -25.09 -10.66 18.81
CA GLN A 187 -26.53 -10.53 19.17
C GLN A 187 -27.34 -9.53 18.31
N GLY A 188 -26.83 -9.09 17.17
CA GLY A 188 -27.53 -8.19 16.25
C GLY A 188 -28.77 -8.83 15.61
N VAL A 189 -29.79 -8.02 15.35
CA VAL A 189 -31.00 -8.41 14.63
C VAL A 189 -31.02 -7.66 13.30
N SER A 190 -30.88 -8.37 12.17
CA SER A 190 -31.09 -7.72 10.87
C SER A 190 -32.57 -7.37 10.70
N PRO A 191 -32.94 -6.11 10.37
CA PRO A 191 -34.31 -5.74 10.05
C PRO A 191 -34.92 -6.64 8.97
N GLU A 192 -36.25 -6.83 9.03
CA GLU A 192 -36.98 -7.52 7.95
C GLU A 192 -36.94 -6.66 6.66
N GLU A 193 -36.71 -7.31 5.52
CA GLU A 193 -36.76 -6.65 4.20
C GLU A 193 -38.22 -6.26 3.87
N PRO A 194 -38.52 -4.99 3.52
CA PRO A 194 -39.89 -4.44 3.49
C PRO A 194 -40.72 -4.76 2.24
#